data_AF-A0A3B9STL3-F1
#
_entry.id   AF-A0A3B9STL3-F1
#
_cell.length_a   1.000
_cell.length_b   1.000
_cell.length_c   1.000
_cell.angle_alpha   90.00
_cell.angle_beta   90.00
_cell.angle_gamma   90.00
#
_symmetry.space_group_name_H-M   'P 1'
#
loop_
_entity.id
_entity.type
_entity.pdbx_description
1 polymer ?
#
loop_
_entity_poly.entity_id
_entity_poly.type
_entity_poly.pdbx_seq_one_letter_code
_entity_poly.pdbx_strand_id
1 'polypeptide(L)' 'KIEGKIEDICKFMVRKFNADAGEVMERIQRLTNLEILDGLMEELFAANTLEEAQFIIKRVVVKSLQ' A
#
# COMPACT_ATOMS: atom_id res chain seq x y z
N LYS A 1 -9.91 11.60 1.06
CA LYS A 1 -8.67 12.40 0.84
C LYS A 1 -7.51 11.41 0.67
N ILE A 2 -6.55 11.71 -0.20
CA ILE A 2 -5.41 10.82 -0.51
C ILE A 2 -4.61 10.47 0.76
N GLU A 3 -4.28 11.47 1.58
CA GLU A 3 -3.52 11.28 2.82
C GLU A 3 -4.18 10.28 3.78
N GLY A 4 -5.50 10.40 3.98
CA GLY A 4 -6.24 9.47 4.84
C GLY A 4 -6.22 8.03 4.31
N LYS A 5 -6.26 7.85 2.98
CA LYS A 5 -6.20 6.51 2.39
C LYS A 5 -4.80 5.88 2.53
N ILE A 6 -3.75 6.68 2.37
CA ILE A 6 -2.37 6.26 2.64
C ILE A 6 -2.24 5.83 4.10
N GLU A 7 -2.77 6.61 5.03
CA GLU A 7 -2.76 6.27 6.46
C GLU A 7 -3.49 4.96 6.77
N ASP A 8 -4.65 4.72 6.14
CA ASP A 8 -5.40 3.48 6.28
C ASP A 8 -4.62 2.26 5.76
N ILE A 9 -3.94 2.39 4.61
CA ILE A 9 -3.07 1.34 4.07
C ILE A 9 -1.89 1.07 5.02
N CYS A 10 -1.23 2.10 5.54
CA CYS A 10 -0.16 1.93 6.52
C CYS A 10 -0.65 1.21 7.78
N LYS A 11 -1.79 1.64 8.34
CA LYS A 11 -2.42 0.99 9.51
C LYS A 11 -2.76 -0.47 9.24
N PHE A 12 -3.26 -0.77 8.06
CA PHE A 12 -3.57 -2.15 7.66
C PHE A 12 -2.31 -3.02 7.58
N MET A 13 -1.26 -2.51 6.93
CA MET A 13 0.01 -3.21 6.80
C MET A 13 0.65 -3.52 8.16
N VAL A 14 0.60 -2.56 9.09
CA VAL A 14 1.06 -2.77 10.47
C VAL A 14 0.22 -3.84 11.16
N ARG A 15 -1.11 -3.73 11.11
CA ARG A 15 -2.00 -4.63 11.88
C ARG A 15 -2.00 -6.07 11.37
N LYS A 16 -2.01 -6.27 10.05
CA LYS A 16 -2.11 -7.61 9.46
C LYS A 16 -0.76 -8.31 9.34
N PHE A 17 0.30 -7.54 9.05
CA PHE A 17 1.59 -8.10 8.68
C PHE A 17 2.76 -7.68 9.58
N ASN A 18 2.51 -6.87 10.62
CA ASN A 18 3.55 -6.26 11.47
C ASN A 18 4.62 -5.50 10.65
N ALA A 19 4.21 -4.87 9.54
CA ALA A 19 5.09 -4.09 8.68
C ALA A 19 5.54 -2.79 9.35
N ASP A 20 6.67 -2.24 8.91
CA ASP A 20 7.09 -0.89 9.29
C ASP A 20 6.23 0.16 8.57
N ALA A 21 5.55 1.00 9.34
CA ALA A 21 4.66 2.03 8.79
C ALA A 21 5.40 3.09 7.97
N GLY A 22 6.63 3.45 8.37
CA GLY A 22 7.45 4.45 7.68
C GLY A 22 7.90 3.95 6.32
N GLU A 23 8.36 2.70 6.25
CA GLU A 23 8.74 2.05 4.98
C GLU A 23 7.55 1.94 4.02
N VAL A 24 6.38 1.54 4.53
CA VAL A 24 5.15 1.48 3.71
C VAL A 24 4.78 2.87 3.21
N MET A 25 4.78 3.87 4.09
CA MET A 25 4.44 5.25 3.75
C MET A 25 5.38 5.83 2.70
N GLU A 26 6.69 5.61 2.82
CA GLU A 26 7.69 6.12 1.87
C GLU A 26 7.41 5.64 0.43
N ARG A 27 6.97 4.38 0.30
CA ARG A 27 6.66 3.77 -0.99
C ARG A 27 5.35 4.29 -1.59
N ILE A 28 4.29 4.42 -0.79
CA ILE A 28 2.94 4.71 -1.30
C ILE A 28 2.59 6.21 -1.32
N GLN A 29 3.33 7.07 -0.62
CA GLN A 29 3.06 8.52 -0.58
C GLN A 29 3.15 9.22 -1.95
N ARG A 30 3.83 8.60 -2.91
CA ARG A 30 3.98 9.11 -4.28
C ARG A 30 2.73 8.83 -5.14
N LEU A 31 1.81 7.99 -4.65
CA LEU A 31 0.55 7.68 -5.34
C LEU A 31 -0.45 8.81 -5.10
N THR A 32 -0.67 9.63 -6.13
CA THR A 32 -1.59 10.78 -6.08
C THR A 32 -2.97 10.48 -6.67
N ASN A 33 -3.26 9.21 -6.99
CA ASN A 33 -4.54 8.77 -7.53
C ASN A 33 -5.26 7.88 -6.50
N LEU A 34 -6.47 8.30 -6.11
CA LEU A 34 -7.32 7.56 -5.17
C LEU A 34 -7.73 6.19 -5.71
N GLU A 35 -8.04 6.06 -6.99
CA GLU A 35 -8.44 4.78 -7.60
C GLU A 35 -7.30 3.75 -7.52
N ILE A 36 -6.05 4.20 -7.69
CA ILE A 36 -4.86 3.34 -7.53
C ILE A 36 -4.72 2.89 -6.08
N LEU A 37 -4.95 3.78 -5.12
CA LEU A 37 -4.89 3.46 -3.69
C LEU A 37 -6.02 2.55 -3.25
N ASP A 38 -7.21 2.70 -3.82
CA ASP A 38 -8.36 1.81 -3.58
C ASP A 38 -8.06 0.41 -4.10
N GLY A 39 -7.60 0.28 -5.35
CA GLY A 39 -7.20 -1.01 -5.92
C GLY A 39 -6.03 -1.65 -5.16
N LEU A 40 -5.03 -0.87 -4.74
CA LEU A 40 -3.95 -1.35 -3.88
C LEU A 40 -4.50 -1.96 -2.58
N MET A 41 -5.44 -1.29 -1.92
CA MET A 41 -6.04 -1.79 -0.69
C MET A 41 -6.80 -3.12 -0.90
N GLU A 42 -7.52 -3.26 -2.02
CA GLU A 42 -8.22 -4.51 -2.38
C GLU A 42 -7.24 -5.68 -2.55
N GLU A 43 -6.13 -5.45 -3.24
CA GLU A 43 -5.11 -6.48 -3.41
C GLU A 43 -4.44 -6.86 -2.09
N LEU A 44 -4.17 -5.88 -1.23
CA LEU A 44 -3.60 -6.11 0.10
C LEU A 44 -4.54 -6.91 1.03
N PHE A 45 -5.85 -6.79 0.85
CA PHE A 45 -6.81 -7.64 1.57
C PHE A 45 -6.63 -9.12 1.22
N ALA A 46 -6.35 -9.43 -0.05
CA ALA A 46 -6.15 -10.80 -0.53
C ALA A 46 -4.78 -11.38 -0.16
N ALA A 47 -3.78 -10.54 0.13
CA ALA A 47 -2.44 -11.00 0.49
C ALA A 47 -2.41 -11.80 1.80
N ASN A 48 -1.67 -12.91 1.81
CA ASN A 48 -1.57 -13.80 2.97
C ASN A 48 -0.28 -13.61 3.77
N THR A 49 0.75 -13.03 3.14
CA THR A 49 2.06 -12.80 3.77
C THR A 49 2.54 -11.36 3.60
N LEU A 50 3.46 -10.95 4.47
CA LEU A 50 4.14 -9.65 4.35
C LEU A 50 4.86 -9.53 3.01
N GLU A 51 5.53 -10.59 2.55
CA GLU A 51 6.26 -10.61 1.29
C GLU A 51 5.34 -10.37 0.08
N GLU A 52 4.17 -11.03 0.06
CA GLU A 52 3.16 -10.83 -0.98
C GLU A 52 2.63 -9.38 -0.96
N ALA A 53 2.32 -8.85 0.22
CA ALA A 53 1.86 -7.47 0.38
C ALA A 53 2.92 -6.44 -0.09
N GLN A 54 4.19 -6.66 0.25
CA GLN A 54 5.30 -5.82 -0.22
C GLN A 54 5.51 -5.91 -1.73
N PHE A 55 5.33 -7.11 -2.31
CA PHE A 55 5.39 -7.31 -3.75
C PHE A 55 4.27 -6.54 -4.47
N ILE A 56 3.05 -6.59 -3.95
CA ILE A 56 1.89 -5.84 -4.48
C ILE A 56 2.20 -4.33 -4.46
N ILE A 57 2.63 -3.78 -3.33
CA ILE A 57 3.00 -2.35 -3.20
C ILE A 57 4.05 -1.98 -4.25
N LYS A 58 5.14 -2.75 -4.35
CA LYS A 58 6.21 -2.49 -5.31
C LYS A 58 5.68 -2.50 -6.75
N ARG A 59 4.84 -3.48 -7.10
CA ARG A 59 4.26 -3.62 -8.43
C ARG A 59 3.36 -2.45 -8.78
N VAL A 60 2.49 -2.02 -7.86
CA VAL A 60 1.59 -0.87 -8.06
C VAL A 60 2.39 0.43 -8.24
N VAL A 61 3.39 0.66 -7.38
CA VAL A 61 4.24 1.86 -7.48
C VAL A 61 4.97 1.89 -8.82
N VAL A 62 5.57 0.78 -9.26
CA VAL A 62 6.24 0.71 -10.57
C VAL A 62 5.27 1.01 -11.71
N LYS A 63 4.06 0.42 -11.69
CA LYS A 63 3.04 0.67 -12.73
C LYS A 63 2.56 2.12 -12.74
N SER A 64 2.49 2.78 -11.59
CA SER A 64 2.04 4.17 -11.49
C SER A 64 3.06 5.21 -11.97
N LEU A 65 4.32 4.80 -12.13
CA LEU A 65 5.43 5.65 -12.57
C LEU A 65 5.73 5.50 -14.08
N GLN A 66 5.04 4.59 -14.77
CA GLN A 66 5.13 4.37 -16.21
C GLN A 66 4.02 5.14 -16.92
#